data_AF-A0A957Y3K9-F1
#
_entry.id   AF-A0A957Y3K9-F1
#
_cell.length_a   1.000
_cell.length_b   1.000
_cell.length_c   1.000
_cell.angle_alpha   90.00
_cell.angle_beta   90.00
_cell.angle_gamma   90.00
#
_symmetry.space_group_name_H-M   'P 1'
#
loop_
_entity.id
_entity.type
_entity.pdbx_description
1 polymer ?
#
loop_
_entity_poly.entity_id
_entity_poly.type
_entity_poly.pdbx_seq_one_letter_code
_entity_poly.pdbx_strand_id
1 'polypeptide(L)' 'MSDATDPKAWVARAEEDYLLARSALRRKTPLAYGACFHAQQCAEIYFKAILVQRGASFPKTCRPSMICVYEAIYSSA' A
#
# COMPACT_ATOMS: atom_id res chain seq x y z
N MET A 1 12.21 -15.54 -3.41
CA MET A 1 11.72 -14.42 -2.56
C MET A 1 12.40 -13.12 -2.99
N SER A 2 12.14 -12.67 -4.22
CA SER A 2 12.81 -11.52 -4.87
C SER A 2 11.96 -10.25 -4.95
N ASP A 3 10.69 -10.30 -4.54
CA ASP A 3 9.74 -9.18 -4.69
C ASP A 3 9.91 -8.03 -3.69
N ALA A 4 10.67 -8.22 -2.60
CA ALA A 4 10.75 -7.21 -1.54
C ALA A 4 11.50 -5.94 -1.97
N THR A 5 12.37 -6.05 -2.98
CA THR A 5 13.28 -4.99 -3.44
C THR A 5 12.92 -4.39 -4.80
N ASP A 6 11.86 -4.86 -5.47
CA ASP A 6 11.43 -4.28 -6.75
C ASP A 6 10.25 -3.31 -6.54
N PRO A 7 10.45 -1.99 -6.73
CA PRO A 7 9.37 -1.00 -6.67
C PRO A 7 8.21 -1.31 -7.62
N LYS A 8 8.48 -1.89 -8.81
CA LYS A 8 7.43 -2.19 -9.80
C LYS A 8 6.54 -3.33 -9.34
N ALA A 9 7.11 -4.34 -8.69
CA ALA A 9 6.33 -5.43 -8.08
C ALA A 9 5.38 -4.91 -6.99
N TRP A 10 5.82 -3.91 -6.21
CA TRP A 10 4.94 -3.24 -5.24
C TRP A 10 3.84 -2.42 -5.92
N VAL A 11 4.14 -1.68 -6.98
CA VAL A 11 3.12 -0.94 -7.76
C VAL A 11 2.07 -1.90 -8.33
N ALA A 12 2.49 -3.04 -8.89
CA ALA A 12 1.56 -4.04 -9.42
C ALA A 12 0.58 -4.55 -8.36
N ARG A 13 1.05 -4.79 -7.13
CA ARG A 13 0.18 -5.17 -6.00
C ARG A 13 -0.77 -4.05 -5.59
N ALA A 14 -0.32 -2.79 -5.57
CA ALA A 14 -1.19 -1.67 -5.27
C ALA A 14 -2.32 -1.51 -6.30
N GLU A 15 -2.02 -1.75 -7.57
CA GLU A 15 -3.00 -1.74 -8.65
C GLU A 15 -4.05 -2.84 -8.49
N GLU A 16 -3.69 -4.04 -8.02
CA GLU A 16 -4.66 -5.09 -7.70
C GLU A 16 -5.66 -4.64 -6.63
N ASP A 17 -5.18 -4.02 -5.55
CA ASP A 17 -6.04 -3.45 -4.50
C ASP A 17 -6.93 -2.32 -5.03
N TYR A 18 -6.40 -1.46 -5.91
CA TYR A 18 -7.20 -0.41 -6.56
C TYR A 18 -8.34 -0.99 -7.42
N LEU A 19 -8.05 -2.05 -8.19
CA LEU A 19 -9.07 -2.74 -8.98
C LEU A 19 -10.15 -3.37 -8.09
N LEU A 20 -9.77 -3.99 -6.97
CA LEU A 20 -10.71 -4.55 -6.00
C LEU A 20 -11.58 -3.48 -5.35
N ALA A 21 -10.99 -2.37 -4.91
CA ALA A 21 -11.73 -1.23 -4.35
C ALA A 21 -12.75 -0.69 -5.35
N ARG A 22 -12.33 -0.50 -6.60
CA ARG A 22 -13.21 -0.01 -7.68
C ARG A 22 -14.32 -1.00 -8.03
N SER A 23 -14.01 -2.30 -8.06
CA SER A 23 -15.01 -3.35 -8.29
C SER A 23 -16.04 -3.41 -7.17
N ALA A 24 -15.60 -3.30 -5.91
CA ALA A 24 -16.45 -3.30 -4.73
C ALA A 24 -17.48 -2.15 -4.72
N LEU A 25 -17.10 -0.98 -5.24
CA LEU A 25 -18.00 0.18 -5.39
C LEU A 25 -18.97 0.06 -6.57
N ARG A 26 -18.58 -0.63 -7.64
CA ARG A 26 -19.40 -0.78 -8.87
C ARG A 26 -20.50 -1.84 -8.77
N ARG A 27 -20.56 -2.60 -7.68
CA ARG A 27 -21.58 -3.63 -7.49
C ARG A 27 -22.95 -3.00 -7.25
N LYS A 28 -24.02 -3.74 -7.61
CA LYS A 28 -25.42 -3.34 -7.36
C LYS A 28 -25.67 -2.98 -5.89
N THR A 29 -25.04 -3.72 -4.98
CA THR A 29 -24.94 -3.35 -3.56
C THR A 29 -23.46 -3.09 -3.25
N PRO A 30 -23.07 -1.82 -3.07
CA PRO A 30 -21.67 -1.44 -2.81
C PRO A 30 -21.16 -2.06 -1.52
N LEU A 31 -19.97 -2.65 -1.56
CA LEU A 31 -19.27 -3.08 -0.35
C LEU A 31 -18.37 -1.95 0.14
N ALA A 32 -18.97 -0.92 0.73
CA ALA A 32 -18.24 0.28 1.15
C ALA A 32 -17.07 -0.04 2.09
N TYR A 33 -17.26 -0.94 3.07
CA TYR A 33 -16.18 -1.35 3.96
C TYR A 33 -15.02 -2.01 3.21
N GLY A 34 -15.31 -2.97 2.33
CA GLY A 34 -14.29 -3.64 1.52
C GLY A 34 -13.58 -2.67 0.57
N ALA A 35 -14.31 -1.73 -0.01
CA ALA A 35 -13.74 -0.69 -0.85
C ALA A 35 -12.76 0.20 -0.08
N CYS A 36 -13.14 0.64 1.13
CA CYS A 36 -12.26 1.45 1.99
C CYS A 36 -11.03 0.66 2.44
N PHE A 37 -11.19 -0.62 2.79
CA PHE A 37 -10.08 -1.49 3.17
C PHE A 37 -9.05 -1.63 2.03
N HIS A 38 -9.51 -1.95 0.83
CA HIS A 38 -8.62 -2.06 -0.34
C HIS A 38 -8.04 -0.71 -0.78
N ALA A 39 -8.78 0.38 -0.63
CA ALA A 39 -8.24 1.72 -0.88
C ALA A 39 -7.11 2.08 0.10
N GLN A 40 -7.24 1.72 1.38
CA GLN A 40 -6.17 1.89 2.37
C GLN A 40 -4.94 1.05 1.99
N GLN A 41 -5.13 -0.24 1.69
CA GLN A 41 -4.02 -1.14 1.31
C GLN A 41 -3.30 -0.65 0.05
N CYS A 42 -4.04 -0.21 -0.97
CA CYS A 42 -3.48 0.40 -2.17
C CYS A 42 -2.53 1.57 -1.84
N ALA A 43 -2.99 2.53 -1.03
CA ALA A 43 -2.16 3.67 -0.63
C ALA A 43 -0.90 3.24 0.13
N GLU A 44 -1.02 2.31 1.07
CA GLU A 44 0.11 1.80 1.86
C GLU A 44 1.14 1.06 1.01
N ILE A 45 0.70 0.25 0.05
CA ILE A 45 1.58 -0.47 -0.86
C ILE A 45 2.30 0.49 -1.79
N TYR A 46 1.61 1.53 -2.28
CA TYR A 46 2.25 2.60 -3.05
C TYR A 46 3.34 3.31 -2.27
N PHE A 47 3.11 3.61 -0.98
CA PHE A 47 4.14 4.19 -0.14
C PHE A 47 5.33 3.25 0.06
N LYS A 48 5.10 1.93 0.24
CA LYS A 48 6.20 0.95 0.29
C LYS A 48 7.00 0.94 -1.00
N ALA A 49 6.35 1.02 -2.17
CA ALA A 49 7.04 1.12 -3.46
C ALA A 49 7.98 2.34 -3.51
N ILE A 50 7.52 3.50 -3.03
CA ILE A 50 8.32 4.73 -2.96
C ILE A 50 9.50 4.57 -1.99
N LEU A 51 9.28 3.97 -0.82
CA LEU A 51 10.34 3.74 0.16
C LEU A 51 11.43 2.81 -0.39
N VAL A 52 11.03 1.71 -1.04
CA VAL A 52 11.95 0.78 -1.71
C VAL A 52 12.71 1.47 -2.84
N GLN A 53 12.02 2.30 -3.63
CA GLN A 53 12.65 3.09 -4.70
C GLN A 53 13.71 4.07 -4.16
N ARG A 54 13.52 4.57 -2.94
CA ARG A 54 14.48 5.45 -2.24
C ARG A 54 15.57 4.70 -1.48
N GLY A 55 15.56 3.36 -1.50
CA GLY A 55 16.50 2.53 -0.74
C GLY A 55 16.27 2.55 0.77
N ALA A 56 15.12 3.05 1.23
CA ALA A 56 14.76 3.07 2.63
C ALA A 56 14.22 1.70 3.07
N SER A 57 14.91 1.04 3.99
CA SER A 57 14.44 -0.20 4.59
C SER A 57 13.36 0.10 5.63
N PHE A 58 12.18 -0.50 5.49
CA PHE A 58 11.11 -0.41 6.48
C PHE A 58 11.05 -1.70 7.33
N PRO A 59 10.77 -1.60 8.65
CA PRO A 59 10.65 -2.77 9.51
C PRO A 59 9.45 -3.65 9.11
N LYS A 60 9.68 -4.97 8.98
CA LYS A 60 8.67 -5.96 8.56
C LYS A 60 7.46 -6.07 9.51
N THR A 61 7.58 -5.56 10.74
CA THR A 61 6.59 -5.69 11.83
C THR A 61 5.69 -4.46 12.01
N CYS A 62 5.88 -3.36 11.26
CA CYS A 62 4.94 -2.23 11.33
C CYS A 62 3.59 -2.71 10.79
N ARG A 63 2.63 -2.90 11.71
CA ARG A 63 1.21 -3.04 11.37
C ARG A 63 0.83 -1.84 10.50
N PRO A 64 0.03 -2.01 9.44
CA PRO A 64 -0.24 -0.96 8.49
C PRO A 64 -1.25 0.00 9.12
N SER A 65 -0.74 1.01 9.81
CA SER A 65 -1.45 2.26 9.94
C SER A 65 -0.52 3.33 9.38
N MET A 66 -1.10 4.27 8.65
CA MET A 66 -0.44 5.40 7.98
C MET A 66 0.58 6.15 8.87
N ILE A 67 0.48 6.00 10.19
CA ILE A 67 1.39 6.53 11.22
C ILE A 67 2.85 6.07 11.03
N CYS A 68 3.13 4.79 10.72
CA CYS A 68 4.52 4.33 10.55
C CYS A 68 5.20 4.93 9.30
N VAL A 69 4.44 5.26 8.25
CA VAL A 69 4.98 5.88 7.03
C VAL A 69 5.44 7.31 7.33
N TYR A 70 4.69 8.01 8.18
CA TYR A 70 5.04 9.35 8.65
C TYR A 70 6.35 9.33 9.45
N GLU A 71 6.49 8.40 10.39
CA GLU A 71 7.71 8.20 11.19
C GLU A 71 8.93 7.85 10.31
N ALA A 72 8.78 6.98 9.29
CA ALA A 72 9.88 6.64 8.38
C ALA A 72 10.34 7.82 7.51
N ILE A 73 9.42 8.70 7.11
CA ILE A 73 9.74 9.92 6.35
C ILE A 73 10.41 10.97 7.26
N TYR A 74 9.92 11.14 8.49
CA TYR A 74 10.43 12.17 9.42
C TYR A 74 11.68 11.76 10.20
N SER A 75 11.96 10.47 10.41
CA SER A 75 13.19 10.00 11.03
C SER A 75 14.40 9.99 10.08
N SER A 76 14.18 10.30 8.80
CA SER A 76 15.21 10.37 7.74
C SER A 76 15.63 11.82 7.41
N ALA A 77 15.13 12.81 8.16
CA ALA A 77 15.45 14.23 8.05
C ALA A 77 16.25 14.70 9.26
#